data_AF-A0A7S2HQ67-F1
#
_entry.id   AF-A0A7S2HQ67-F1
#
_cell.length_a   1.000
_cell.length_b   1.000
_cell.length_c   1.000
_cell.angle_alpha   90.00
_cell.angle_beta   90.00
_cell.angle_gamma   90.00
#
_symmetry.space_group_name_H-M   'P 1'
#
loop_
_entity.id
_entity.type
_entity.pdbx_description
1 polymer ?
#
loop_
_entity_poly.entity_id
_entity_poly.type
_entity_poly.pdbx_seq_one_letter_code
_entity_poly.pdbx_strand_id
1 'polypeptide(L)'
;LDLHLRLRAFQGLVDPPSFLRGRKVFLFSGLDDPAVHRGVMEAVRTQLGSLVGWSSLVADFNVPATHGWVVDGRTCGPSPPGSEGSPCGACCCEPGALLACGHDLAGRILWYLSRGHGRSGDAVDVANLT
;
A
#
# COMPACT_ATOMS: atom_id res chain seq x y z
N LEU A 1 11.51 -19.48 -4.13
CA LEU A 1 11.59 -18.02 -3.97
C LEU A 1 12.65 -17.62 -2.94
N ASP A 2 12.67 -18.24 -1.76
CA ASP A 2 13.67 -18.02 -0.69
C ASP A 2 15.14 -18.20 -1.15
N LEU A 3 15.43 -19.19 -2.01
CA LEU A 3 16.79 -19.43 -2.52
C LEU A 3 17.36 -18.22 -3.28
N HIS A 4 16.55 -17.51 -4.08
CA HIS A 4 17.04 -16.36 -4.86
C HIS A 4 17.51 -15.24 -3.92
N LEU A 5 16.71 -14.88 -2.93
CA LEU A 5 17.05 -13.83 -1.96
C LEU A 5 18.27 -14.21 -1.12
N ARG A 6 18.39 -15.48 -0.70
CA ARG A 6 19.57 -15.96 0.04
C ARG A 6 20.86 -15.87 -0.80
N LEU A 7 20.80 -16.22 -2.08
CA LEU A 7 21.96 -16.10 -2.98
C LEU A 7 22.38 -14.64 -3.18
N ARG A 8 21.42 -13.72 -3.37
CA ARG A 8 21.72 -12.29 -3.49
C ARG A 8 22.31 -11.71 -2.20
N ALA A 9 21.80 -12.14 -1.04
CA ALA A 9 22.35 -11.75 0.26
C ALA A 9 23.76 -12.29 0.50
N PHE A 10 24.03 -13.55 0.12
CA PHE A 10 25.37 -14.14 0.18
C PHE A 10 26.36 -13.39 -0.72
N GLN A 11 25.91 -12.90 -1.87
CA GLN A 11 26.69 -12.04 -2.77
C GLN A 11 26.85 -10.59 -2.28
N GLY A 12 26.23 -10.22 -1.15
CA GLY A 12 26.25 -8.86 -0.62
C GLY A 12 25.48 -7.84 -1.46
N LEU A 13 24.57 -8.29 -2.34
CA LEU A 13 23.79 -7.42 -3.23
C LEU A 13 22.51 -6.88 -2.58
N VAL A 14 22.03 -7.54 -1.53
CA VAL A 14 20.89 -7.12 -0.71
C VAL A 14 21.16 -7.49 0.75
N ASP A 15 20.46 -6.84 1.67
CA ASP A 15 20.52 -7.22 3.08
C ASP A 15 20.00 -8.65 3.31
N PRO A 16 20.49 -9.35 4.35
CA PRO A 16 19.97 -10.66 4.71
C PRO A 16 18.45 -10.65 4.95
N PRO A 17 17.68 -11.63 4.46
CA PRO A 17 16.23 -11.68 4.67
C PRO A 17 15.80 -11.68 6.15
N SER A 18 16.69 -12.06 7.07
CA SER A 18 16.46 -11.96 8.52
C SER A 18 16.17 -10.54 9.00
N PHE A 19 16.58 -9.50 8.26
CA PHE A 19 16.33 -8.10 8.60
C PHE A 19 14.87 -7.69 8.43
N LEU A 20 14.11 -8.48 7.65
CA LEU A 20 12.68 -8.27 7.42
C LEU A 20 11.82 -8.83 8.55
N ARG A 21 12.36 -9.67 9.44
CA ARG A 21 11.59 -10.31 10.50
C ARG A 21 10.97 -9.26 11.44
N GLY A 22 9.65 -9.31 11.60
CA GLY A 22 8.90 -8.36 12.43
C GLY A 22 8.83 -6.94 11.86
N ARG A 23 9.33 -6.70 10.64
CA ARG A 23 9.16 -5.41 9.96
C ARG A 23 7.73 -5.28 9.48
N LYS A 24 7.15 -4.12 9.71
CA LYS A 24 5.81 -3.80 9.24
C LYS A 24 5.80 -3.61 7.73
N VAL A 25 4.86 -4.28 7.07
CA VAL A 25 4.61 -4.16 5.63
C VAL A 25 3.14 -3.88 5.41
N PHE A 26 2.84 -2.86 4.61
CA PHE A 26 1.50 -2.59 4.11
C PHE A 26 1.48 -2.85 2.62
N LEU A 27 0.54 -3.66 2.14
CA LEU A 27 0.33 -3.94 0.73
C LEU A 27 -1.04 -3.41 0.32
N PHE A 28 -1.09 -2.80 -0.86
CA PHE A 28 -2.32 -2.32 -1.48
C PHE A 28 -2.42 -2.86 -2.90
N SER A 29 -3.64 -3.16 -3.33
CA SER A 29 -3.99 -3.48 -4.71
C SER A 29 -5.42 -3.05 -4.96
N GLY A 30 -5.66 -2.35 -6.06
CA GLY A 30 -7.02 -2.19 -6.55
C GLY A 30 -7.62 -3.55 -6.90
N LEU A 31 -8.88 -3.76 -6.55
CA LEU A 31 -9.64 -4.97 -6.89
C LEU A 31 -9.77 -5.14 -8.41
N ASP A 32 -9.90 -4.02 -9.11
CA ASP A 32 -10.15 -3.93 -10.54
C ASP A 32 -8.90 -3.47 -11.31
N ASP A 33 -7.70 -3.54 -10.71
CA ASP A 33 -6.43 -3.16 -11.35
C ASP A 33 -6.12 -4.10 -12.54
N PRO A 34 -6.18 -3.60 -13.79
CA PRO A 34 -5.94 -4.42 -14.97
C PRO A 34 -4.46 -4.48 -15.37
N ALA A 35 -3.59 -3.69 -14.73
CA ALA A 35 -2.18 -3.55 -15.10
C ALA A 35 -1.29 -4.51 -14.31
N VAL A 36 -1.46 -4.57 -12.99
CA VAL A 36 -0.67 -5.46 -12.12
C VAL A 36 -1.44 -6.73 -11.76
N HIS A 37 -2.77 -6.70 -11.76
CA HIS A 37 -3.67 -7.76 -11.32
C HIS A 37 -3.48 -8.17 -9.84
N ARG A 38 -4.61 -8.38 -9.14
CA ARG A 38 -4.62 -8.77 -7.72
C ARG A 38 -3.79 -10.04 -7.42
N GLY A 39 -3.80 -11.01 -8.34
CA GLY A 39 -3.04 -12.26 -8.18
C GLY A 39 -1.52 -12.05 -8.02
N VAL A 40 -0.95 -11.02 -8.65
CA VAL A 40 0.46 -10.67 -8.46
C VAL A 40 0.70 -10.16 -7.04
N MET A 41 -0.17 -9.27 -6.54
CA MET A 41 -0.07 -8.74 -5.18
C MET A 41 -0.36 -9.79 -4.11
N GLU A 42 -1.19 -10.81 -4.39
CA GLU A 42 -1.38 -11.99 -3.53
C GLU A 42 -0.10 -12.86 -3.44
N ALA A 43 0.63 -13.03 -4.54
CA ALA A 43 1.92 -13.71 -4.53
C ALA A 43 2.97 -12.93 -3.72
N VAL A 44 3.02 -11.60 -3.88
CA VAL A 44 3.87 -10.70 -3.08
C VAL A 44 3.51 -10.79 -1.59
N ARG A 45 2.22 -10.77 -1.25
CA ARG A 45 1.73 -10.97 0.12
C ARG A 45 2.22 -12.28 0.71
N THR A 46 2.18 -13.36 -0.06
CA THR A 46 2.65 -14.68 0.37
C THR A 46 4.15 -14.69 0.62
N GLN A 47 4.93 -14.13 -0.31
CA GLN A 47 6.37 -14.01 -0.16
C GLN A 47 6.73 -13.20 1.09
N LEU A 48 6.23 -11.97 1.20
CA LEU A 48 6.59 -11.08 2.29
C LEU A 48 6.03 -11.57 3.64
N GLY A 49 4.82 -12.13 3.67
CA GLY A 49 4.24 -12.72 4.88
C GLY A 49 5.11 -13.83 5.47
N SER A 50 5.74 -14.65 4.63
CA SER A 50 6.68 -15.69 5.07
C SER A 50 7.99 -15.14 5.66
N LEU A 51 8.40 -13.93 5.26
CA LEU A 51 9.64 -13.28 5.69
C LEU A 51 9.45 -12.40 6.92
N VAL A 52 8.38 -11.60 6.95
CA VAL A 52 8.13 -10.64 8.05
C VAL A 52 7.32 -11.24 9.19
N GLY A 53 6.56 -12.29 8.91
CA GLY A 53 5.55 -12.86 9.79
C GLY A 53 4.18 -12.23 9.54
N TRP A 54 3.14 -13.06 9.43
CA TRP A 54 1.80 -12.63 9.05
C TRP A 54 1.17 -11.55 9.94
N SER A 55 1.59 -11.43 11.21
CA SER A 55 1.14 -10.37 12.13
C SER A 55 1.74 -8.99 11.83
N SER A 56 2.86 -8.94 11.07
CA SER A 56 3.55 -7.71 10.67
C SER A 56 3.23 -7.32 9.22
N LEU A 57 2.18 -7.90 8.64
CA LEU A 57 1.73 -7.59 7.29
C LEU A 57 0.24 -7.24 7.29
N VAL A 58 -0.10 -6.10 6.69
CA VAL A 58 -1.48 -5.74 6.33
C VAL A 58 -1.59 -5.72 4.82
N ALA A 59 -2.68 -6.30 4.29
CA ALA A 59 -3.00 -6.27 2.87
C ALA A 59 -4.41 -5.70 2.69
N ASP A 60 -4.52 -4.67 1.85
CA ASP A 60 -5.77 -4.02 1.52
C ASP A 60 -6.05 -4.12 0.03
N PHE A 61 -6.82 -5.16 -0.34
CA PHE A 61 -7.06 -5.56 -1.73
C PHE A 61 -8.53 -5.49 -2.15
N ASN A 62 -9.39 -4.89 -1.32
CA ASN A 62 -10.84 -4.89 -1.51
C ASN A 62 -11.39 -3.52 -1.97
N VAL A 63 -10.51 -2.55 -2.23
CA VAL A 63 -10.91 -1.25 -2.78
C VAL A 63 -11.21 -1.43 -4.28
N PRO A 64 -12.40 -1.02 -4.79
CA PRO A 64 -12.80 -1.17 -6.19
C PRO A 64 -12.09 -0.14 -7.09
N ALA A 65 -10.76 -0.12 -7.02
CA ALA A 65 -9.88 0.77 -7.75
C ALA A 65 -9.23 0.04 -8.93
N THR A 66 -9.02 0.78 -10.02
CA THR A 66 -8.11 0.40 -11.09
C THR A 66 -6.65 0.71 -10.71
N HIS A 67 -5.73 0.66 -11.67
CA HIS A 67 -4.35 1.02 -11.44
C HIS A 67 -4.22 2.52 -11.12
N GLY A 68 -3.77 2.87 -9.92
CA GLY A 68 -3.56 4.26 -9.50
C GLY A 68 -3.42 4.42 -7.99
N TRP A 69 -2.97 5.60 -7.58
CA TRP A 69 -2.88 5.99 -6.19
C TRP A 69 -4.23 6.42 -5.65
N VAL A 70 -4.71 5.72 -4.63
CA VAL A 70 -6.06 5.92 -4.11
C VAL A 70 -6.11 7.04 -3.06
N VAL A 71 -7.08 7.94 -3.20
CA VAL A 71 -7.37 9.04 -2.27
C VAL A 71 -8.83 9.03 -1.82
N ASP A 72 -9.11 9.71 -0.71
CA ASP A 72 -10.43 9.88 -0.10
C ASP A 72 -11.36 10.81 -0.89
N GLY A 73 -10.83 11.84 -1.54
CA GLY A 73 -11.65 12.84 -2.23
C GLY A 73 -10.84 13.85 -3.05
N ARG A 74 -11.56 14.60 -3.90
CA ARG A 74 -11.13 15.11 -5.23
C ARG A 74 -10.00 16.16 -5.31
N THR A 75 -9.17 16.38 -4.28
CA THR A 75 -8.58 17.71 -4.05
C THR A 75 -7.11 17.64 -3.60
N CYS A 76 -6.20 17.40 -4.54
CA CYS A 76 -4.76 17.43 -4.29
C CYS A 76 -4.15 18.73 -4.88
N GLY A 77 -3.62 19.64 -4.04
CA GLY A 77 -2.81 20.79 -4.48
C GLY A 77 -3.52 22.15 -4.61
N PRO A 78 -2.80 23.21 -5.06
CA PRO A 78 -3.29 24.61 -5.11
C PRO A 78 -4.34 24.88 -6.20
N SER A 79 -4.70 23.87 -7.00
CA SER A 79 -5.83 23.92 -7.93
C SER A 79 -7.16 23.78 -7.17
N PRO A 80 -8.31 24.20 -7.76
CA PRO A 80 -9.60 24.00 -7.13
C PRO A 80 -9.77 22.54 -6.71
N PRO A 81 -10.28 22.29 -5.49
CA PRO A 81 -10.66 20.97 -5.03
C PRO A 81 -11.56 20.25 -6.06
N GLY A 82 -11.01 19.38 -6.92
CA GLY A 82 -11.78 18.73 -7.99
C GLY A 82 -11.10 18.48 -9.34
N SER A 83 -9.87 18.95 -9.61
CA SER A 83 -9.40 19.08 -11.00
C SER A 83 -8.46 17.99 -11.55
N GLU A 84 -7.92 17.04 -10.77
CA GLU A 84 -6.92 16.07 -11.30
C GLU A 84 -7.00 14.66 -10.62
N GLY A 85 -8.19 14.24 -10.18
CA GLY A 85 -8.42 12.87 -9.68
C GLY A 85 -9.36 12.11 -10.60
N SER A 86 -8.88 11.03 -11.21
CA SER A 86 -9.70 10.16 -12.03
C SER A 86 -10.72 9.39 -11.17
N PRO A 87 -11.90 9.04 -11.72
CA PRO A 87 -12.84 8.15 -11.04
C PRO A 87 -12.15 6.84 -10.61
N CYS A 88 -12.59 6.24 -9.50
CA CYS A 88 -11.94 5.04 -8.96
C CYS A 88 -11.81 3.87 -9.97
N GLY A 89 -12.79 3.71 -10.86
CA GLY A 89 -12.79 2.70 -11.92
C GLY A 89 -12.16 3.15 -13.24
N ALA A 90 -11.56 4.35 -13.31
CA ALA A 90 -10.92 4.84 -14.52
C ALA A 90 -9.50 4.29 -14.61
N CYS A 91 -9.27 3.38 -15.56
CA CYS A 91 -7.94 2.88 -15.87
C CYS A 91 -7.04 4.02 -16.37
N CYS A 92 -5.81 4.11 -15.84
CA CYS A 92 -4.79 5.08 -16.23
C CYS A 92 -4.72 5.29 -17.74
N CYS A 93 -4.85 6.54 -18.19
CA CYS A 93 -4.29 7.02 -19.46
C CYS A 93 -4.05 8.55 -19.50
N GLU A 94 -4.35 9.32 -18.45
CA GLU A 94 -4.09 10.78 -18.43
C GLU A 94 -3.24 11.16 -17.21
N PRO A 95 -2.41 12.22 -17.31
CA PRO A 95 -1.41 12.53 -16.29
C PRO A 95 -2.09 12.73 -14.94
N GLY A 96 -1.69 11.94 -13.94
CA GLY A 96 -2.20 12.09 -12.58
C GLY A 96 -2.27 10.80 -11.79
N ALA A 97 -2.66 9.66 -12.39
CA ALA A 97 -2.81 8.35 -11.73
C ALA A 97 -3.36 8.39 -10.29
N LEU A 98 -4.16 9.40 -9.93
CA LEU A 98 -4.80 9.58 -8.63
C LEU A 98 -6.26 9.18 -8.79
N LEU A 99 -6.73 8.28 -7.93
CA LEU A 99 -8.07 7.70 -8.00
C LEU A 99 -8.88 8.13 -6.77
N ALA A 100 -9.95 8.89 -7.00
CA ALA A 100 -10.87 9.26 -5.94
C ALA A 100 -11.81 8.09 -5.61
N CYS A 101 -11.46 7.30 -4.60
CA CYS A 101 -12.18 6.08 -4.22
C CYS A 101 -12.88 6.16 -2.86
N GLY A 102 -12.86 7.31 -2.18
CA GLY A 102 -13.37 7.39 -0.80
C GLY A 102 -12.49 6.59 0.18
N HIS A 103 -11.19 6.52 -0.10
CA HIS A 103 -10.25 5.73 0.68
C HIS A 103 -8.91 6.45 0.86
N ASP A 104 -8.60 6.88 2.07
CA ASP A 104 -7.32 7.51 2.40
C ASP A 104 -6.20 6.44 2.53
N LEU A 105 -5.66 6.01 1.39
CA LEU A 105 -4.59 5.01 1.35
C LEU A 105 -3.34 5.50 2.10
N ALA A 106 -2.99 6.77 1.93
CA ALA A 106 -1.80 7.37 2.55
C ALA A 106 -1.90 7.37 4.08
N GLY A 107 -3.03 7.84 4.62
CA GLY A 107 -3.29 7.85 6.06
C GLY A 107 -3.28 6.45 6.65
N ARG A 108 -3.86 5.46 5.95
CA ARG A 108 -3.84 4.05 6.41
C ARG A 108 -2.43 3.45 6.44
N ILE A 109 -1.62 3.71 5.42
CA ILE A 109 -0.20 3.30 5.40
C ILE A 109 0.54 3.93 6.58
N LEU A 110 0.46 5.26 6.73
CA LEU A 110 1.17 5.99 7.77
C LEU A 110 0.73 5.57 9.17
N TRP A 111 -0.57 5.39 9.39
CA TRP A 111 -1.11 4.90 10.64
C TRP A 111 -0.56 3.51 10.98
N TYR A 112 -0.55 2.59 10.02
CA TYR A 112 -0.06 1.23 10.26
C TYR A 112 1.43 1.22 10.60
N LEU A 113 2.24 1.95 9.82
CA LEU A 113 3.69 2.01 10.02
C LEU A 113 4.04 2.71 11.34
N SER A 114 3.34 3.80 11.70
CA SER A 114 3.63 4.62 12.89
C SER A 114 3.16 4.01 14.22
N ARG A 115 2.22 3.04 14.22
CA ARG A 115 1.70 2.30 15.40
C ARG A 115 2.78 1.53 16.17
N GLY A 116 3.71 2.21 16.82
CA GLY A 116 4.89 1.65 17.46
C GLY A 116 6.00 2.69 17.75
N HIS A 117 5.89 3.90 17.18
CA HIS A 117 6.79 5.04 17.48
C HIS A 117 6.10 6.23 18.17
N GLY A 118 4.79 6.20 18.38
CA GLY A 118 4.05 7.27 19.08
C GLY A 118 4.04 7.06 20.60
N ARG A 119 4.59 8.04 21.32
CA ARG A 119 4.24 8.27 22.73
C ARG A 119 2.72 8.40 22.84
N SER A 120 2.14 7.87 23.90
CA SER A 120 0.73 8.02 24.28
C SER A 120 0.29 9.48 24.08
N GLY A 121 -0.57 9.76 23.09
CA GLY A 121 -1.01 11.12 22.78
C GLY A 121 -1.79 11.27 21.46
N ASP A 122 -1.27 10.75 20.35
CA ASP A 122 -1.84 11.04 19.02
C ASP A 122 -2.68 9.87 18.50
N ALA A 123 -3.84 9.66 19.11
CA ALA A 123 -4.88 8.81 18.55
C ALA A 123 -5.58 9.57 17.41
N VAL A 124 -5.11 9.38 16.17
CA VAL A 124 -5.96 9.68 15.01
C VAL A 124 -7.08 8.63 15.01
N ASP A 125 -8.28 9.09 15.33
CA ASP A 125 -9.48 8.28 15.44
C ASP A 125 -9.89 7.78 14.05
N VAL A 126 -9.80 6.47 13.86
CA VAL A 126 -10.04 5.79 12.57
C VAL A 126 -11.53 5.73 12.23
N ALA A 127 -12.40 6.08 13.19
CA ALA A 127 -13.85 6.11 13.00
C ALA A 127 -14.33 7.29 12.12
N ASN A 128 -13.46 8.27 11.86
CA ASN A 128 -13.76 9.45 11.04
C ASN A 128 -13.05 9.46 9.66
N LEU A 129 -12.49 8.32 9.22
CA LEU A 129 -11.88 8.17 7.89
C LEU A 129 -12.84 7.58 6.84
N THR A 130 -14.15 7.75 7.03
CA THR A 130 -15.22 7.39 6.08
C THR A 130 -15.73 8.61 5.32
#